data_AF-A0A9X3XFI2-F1
#
_entry.id   AF-A0A9X3XFI2-F1
#
_cell.length_a   1.000
_cell.length_b   1.000
_cell.length_c   1.000
_cell.angle_alpha   90.00
_cell.angle_beta   90.00
_cell.angle_gamma   90.00
#
_symmetry.space_group_name_H-M   'P 1'
#
loop_
_entity.id
_entity.type
_entity.pdbx_description
1 polymer ?
#
loop_
_entity_poly.entity_id
_entity_poly.type
_entity_poly.pdbx_seq_one_letter_code
_entity_poly.pdbx_strand_id
1 'polypeptide(L)'
;MKLRSKNEFTLSNQLVRSATSIGANITEAQYAQSRKDFINKMSIALKEANETEYWLKLLSKSDIIEEIEYENYIKECLEIKMILISIVKSSKDSLIHRR
;
A
#
# COMPACT_ATOMS: atom_id res chain seq x y z
N MET A 1 -12.34 -9.30 8.42
CA MET A 1 -13.45 -9.52 9.40
C MET A 1 -13.06 -10.45 10.57
N LYS A 2 -12.02 -11.30 10.46
CA LYS A 2 -11.47 -12.14 11.56
C LYS A 2 -10.80 -11.39 12.72
N LEU A 3 -10.19 -10.22 12.50
CA LEU A 3 -9.41 -9.52 13.55
C LEU A 3 -10.27 -8.90 14.67
N ARG A 4 -11.56 -8.66 14.41
CA ARG A 4 -12.49 -8.13 15.43
C ARG A 4 -12.76 -9.11 16.56
N SER A 5 -12.58 -10.43 16.35
CA SER A 5 -12.82 -11.43 17.39
C SER A 5 -11.66 -11.59 18.37
N LYS A 6 -10.46 -11.09 18.05
CA LYS A 6 -9.28 -11.12 18.93
C LYS A 6 -9.12 -9.86 19.82
N ASN A 7 -10.11 -8.95 19.85
CA ASN A 7 -10.06 -7.65 20.55
C ASN A 7 -8.93 -6.69 20.13
N GLU A 8 -8.18 -7.00 19.06
CA GLU A 8 -7.08 -6.17 18.53
C GLU A 8 -7.58 -5.12 17.53
N PHE A 9 -8.45 -4.22 18.01
CA PHE A 9 -9.09 -3.20 17.18
C PHE A 9 -8.10 -2.15 16.67
N THR A 10 -7.07 -1.82 17.43
CA THR A 10 -6.14 -0.74 17.05
C THR A 10 -5.29 -1.11 15.85
N LEU A 11 -4.60 -2.26 15.88
CA LEU A 11 -3.72 -2.70 14.79
C LEU A 11 -4.51 -3.05 13.53
N SER A 12 -5.65 -3.73 13.69
CA SER A 12 -6.50 -4.08 12.56
C SER A 12 -7.08 -2.85 11.86
N ASN A 13 -7.45 -1.81 12.61
CA ASN A 13 -7.90 -0.55 12.02
C ASN A 13 -6.78 0.17 11.26
N GLN A 14 -5.54 0.15 11.76
CA GLN A 14 -4.41 0.74 11.03
C GLN A 14 -4.14 0.01 9.72
N LEU A 15 -4.09 -1.33 9.74
CA LEU A 15 -3.92 -2.15 8.55
C LEU A 15 -5.02 -1.87 7.50
N VAL A 16 -6.29 -1.90 7.92
CA VAL A 16 -7.42 -1.70 6.99
C VAL A 16 -7.36 -0.31 6.36
N ARG A 17 -7.03 0.72 7.15
CA ARG A 17 -6.92 2.09 6.64
C ARG A 17 -5.80 2.22 5.63
N SER A 18 -4.59 1.76 5.94
CA SER A 18 -3.47 1.85 5.00
C SER A 18 -3.75 1.03 3.73
N ALA A 19 -4.25 -0.21 3.87
CA ALA A 19 -4.50 -1.09 2.73
C ALA A 19 -5.55 -0.52 1.77
N THR A 20 -6.64 0.03 2.30
CA THR A 20 -7.69 0.66 1.47
C THR A 20 -7.27 2.00 0.88
N SER A 21 -6.39 2.75 1.56
CA SER A 21 -5.82 4.00 1.07
C SER A 21 -4.95 3.82 -0.18
N ILE A 22 -4.32 2.65 -0.37
CA ILE A 22 -3.58 2.31 -1.59
C ILE A 22 -4.50 2.45 -2.82
N GLY A 23 -5.61 1.72 -2.81
CA GLY A 23 -6.57 1.72 -3.92
C GLY A 23 -7.20 3.10 -4.13
N ALA A 24 -7.58 3.79 -3.05
CA ALA A 24 -8.16 5.13 -3.12
C ALA A 24 -7.21 6.12 -3.82
N ASN A 25 -5.92 6.14 -3.45
CA ASN A 25 -4.94 7.03 -4.08
C ASN A 25 -4.65 6.65 -5.53
N ILE A 26 -4.67 5.36 -5.89
CA ILE A 26 -4.55 4.91 -7.28
C ILE A 26 -5.74 5.44 -8.10
N THR A 27 -6.97 5.31 -7.59
CA THR A 27 -8.17 5.85 -8.25
C THR A 27 -8.08 7.36 -8.42
N GLU A 28 -7.66 8.10 -7.40
CA GLU A 28 -7.45 9.56 -7.53
C GLU A 28 -6.38 9.90 -8.57
N ALA A 29 -5.30 9.14 -8.65
CA ALA A 29 -4.26 9.35 -9.64
C ALA A 29 -4.78 9.21 -11.08
N GLN A 30 -5.76 8.34 -11.35
CA GLN A 30 -6.35 8.18 -12.68
C GLN A 30 -7.04 9.46 -13.19
N TYR A 31 -7.48 10.33 -12.29
CA TYR A 31 -8.11 11.61 -12.59
C TYR A 31 -7.20 12.82 -12.33
N ALA A 32 -5.89 12.58 -12.18
CA ALA A 32 -4.91 13.62 -11.89
C ALA A 32 -4.87 14.71 -12.98
N GLN A 33 -4.77 15.96 -12.54
CA GLN A 33 -4.79 17.12 -13.45
C GLN A 33 -3.43 17.41 -14.10
N SER A 34 -2.38 16.72 -13.65
CA SER A 34 -1.05 16.83 -14.25
C SER A 34 -0.21 15.58 -13.98
N ARG A 35 0.89 15.42 -14.71
CA ARG A 35 1.85 14.32 -14.46
C ARG A 35 2.50 14.42 -13.07
N LYS A 36 2.70 15.63 -12.54
CA LYS A 36 3.22 15.82 -11.18
C LYS A 36 2.20 15.36 -10.13
N ASP A 37 0.93 15.68 -10.34
CA ASP A 37 -0.18 15.25 -9.47
C ASP A 37 -0.36 13.73 -9.51
N PHE A 38 -0.33 13.12 -10.70
CA PHE A 38 -0.33 11.67 -10.87
C PHE A 38 0.79 11.00 -10.06
N ILE A 39 2.03 11.51 -10.18
CA ILE A 39 3.19 10.99 -9.44
C ILE A 39 3.01 11.17 -7.94
N ASN A 40 2.47 12.30 -7.49
CA ASN A 40 2.20 12.56 -6.08
C ASN A 40 1.23 11.52 -5.52
N LYS A 41 0.08 11.31 -6.17
CA LYS A 41 -0.93 10.32 -5.75
C LYS A 41 -0.39 8.89 -5.77
N MET A 42 0.33 8.50 -6.82
CA MET A 42 1.00 7.19 -6.88
C MET A 42 2.09 7.03 -5.80
N SER A 43 2.76 8.11 -5.42
CA SER A 43 3.76 8.09 -4.34
C SER A 43 3.09 7.96 -2.96
N ILE A 44 1.91 8.54 -2.77
CA ILE A 44 1.09 8.33 -1.56
C ILE A 44 0.63 6.88 -1.51
N ALA A 45 0.08 6.32 -2.61
CA ALA A 45 -0.27 4.90 -2.67
C ALA A 45 0.92 3.98 -2.31
N LEU A 46 2.12 4.31 -2.79
CA LEU A 46 3.34 3.58 -2.43
C LEU A 46 3.68 3.70 -0.94
N LYS A 47 3.50 4.87 -0.33
CA LYS A 47 3.68 5.06 1.12
C LYS A 47 2.70 4.18 1.91
N GLU A 48 1.44 4.14 1.50
CA GLU A 48 0.39 3.32 2.13
C GLU A 48 0.65 1.81 1.98
N ALA A 49 1.24 1.39 0.85
CA ALA A 49 1.70 0.01 0.67
C ALA A 49 2.84 -0.35 1.63
N ASN A 50 3.79 0.57 1.86
CA ASN A 50 4.85 0.36 2.86
C ASN A 50 4.30 0.27 4.28
N GLU A 51 3.32 1.10 4.62
CA GLU A 51 2.66 1.07 5.93
C GLU A 51 1.86 -0.23 6.12
N THR A 52 1.15 -0.68 5.09
CA THR A 52 0.45 -1.96 5.07
C THR A 52 1.41 -3.13 5.30
N GLU A 53 2.56 -3.13 4.61
CA GLU A 53 3.61 -4.13 4.81
C GLU A 53 4.12 -4.16 6.26
N TYR A 54 4.31 -3.00 6.88
CA TYR A 54 4.71 -2.88 8.28
C TYR A 54 3.67 -3.51 9.22
N TRP A 55 2.39 -3.18 9.03
CA TRP A 55 1.32 -3.72 9.87
C TRP A 55 1.14 -5.23 9.71
N LEU A 56 1.28 -5.77 8.49
CA LEU A 56 1.26 -7.22 8.26
C LEU A 56 2.39 -7.93 9.02
N LYS A 57 3.61 -7.39 8.97
CA LYS A 57 4.75 -7.93 9.73
C LYS A 57 4.52 -7.87 11.24
N LEU A 58 3.94 -6.78 11.73
CA LEU A 58 3.67 -6.63 13.16
C LEU A 58 2.59 -7.63 13.63
N LEU A 59 1.50 -7.77 12.86
CA LEU A 59 0.44 -8.74 13.17
C LEU A 59 0.94 -10.19 13.19
N SER A 60 1.84 -10.54 12.27
CA SER A 60 2.50 -11.86 12.26
C SER A 60 3.39 -12.04 13.48
N LYS A 61 4.25 -11.05 13.81
CA LYS A 61 5.12 -11.11 15.00
C LYS A 61 4.39 -11.11 16.34
N SER A 62 3.14 -10.64 16.36
CA SER A 62 2.27 -10.67 17.54
C SER A 62 1.39 -11.92 17.61
N ASP A 63 1.60 -12.91 16.74
CA ASP A 63 0.80 -14.15 16.63
C ASP A 63 -0.72 -13.89 16.45
N ILE A 64 -1.07 -12.73 15.88
CA ILE A 64 -2.46 -12.32 15.66
C ILE A 64 -3.01 -12.98 14.39
N ILE A 65 -2.18 -13.16 13.37
CA ILE A 65 -2.53 -13.86 12.13
C ILE A 65 -1.68 -15.12 11.99
N GLU A 66 -2.24 -16.15 11.36
CA GLU A 66 -1.51 -17.39 11.09
C GLU A 66 -0.42 -17.15 10.04
N GLU A 67 0.66 -17.92 10.10
CA GLU A 67 1.80 -17.79 9.16
C GLU A 67 1.34 -17.92 7.70
N ILE A 68 0.44 -18.88 7.41
CA ILE A 68 -0.13 -19.06 6.07
C ILE A 68 -0.94 -17.85 5.59
N GLU A 69 -1.66 -17.16 6.50
CA GLU A 69 -2.41 -15.95 6.16
C GLU A 69 -1.44 -14.78 5.92
N TYR A 70 -0.43 -14.64 6.76
CA TYR A 70 0.62 -13.64 6.61
C TYR A 70 1.36 -13.78 5.28
N GLU A 71 1.80 -14.99 4.92
CA GLU A 71 2.54 -15.26 3.68
C GLU A 71 1.75 -14.86 2.42
N ASN A 72 0.44 -15.17 2.41
CA ASN A 72 -0.43 -14.79 1.31
C ASN A 72 -0.56 -13.26 1.22
N TYR A 73 -0.86 -12.58 2.32
CA TYR A 73 -1.07 -11.12 2.31
C TYR A 73 0.22 -10.34 2.06
N ILE A 74 1.36 -10.76 2.61
CA ILE A 74 2.62 -10.06 2.41
C ILE A 74 3.08 -10.18 0.96
N LYS A 75 2.86 -11.34 0.33
CA LYS A 75 3.17 -11.54 -1.09
C LYS A 75 2.40 -10.57 -1.97
N GLU A 76 1.08 -10.49 -1.81
CA GLU A 76 0.23 -9.56 -2.56
C GLU A 76 0.63 -8.09 -2.32
N CYS A 77 0.90 -7.72 -1.06
CA CYS A 77 1.35 -6.38 -0.71
C CYS A 77 2.67 -6.01 -1.39
N LEU A 78 3.62 -6.94 -1.45
CA LEU A 78 4.92 -6.74 -2.10
C LEU A 78 4.79 -6.63 -3.62
N GLU A 79 3.92 -7.45 -4.25
CA GLU A 79 3.63 -7.34 -5.68
C GLU A 79 3.08 -5.95 -6.04
N ILE A 80 2.07 -5.47 -5.30
CA ILE A 80 1.50 -4.13 -5.48
C ILE A 80 2.57 -3.05 -5.29
N LYS A 81 3.38 -3.16 -4.23
CA LYS A 81 4.47 -2.22 -3.94
C LYS A 81 5.49 -2.16 -5.08
N MET A 82 5.88 -3.29 -5.66
CA MET A 82 6.82 -3.33 -6.79
C MET A 82 6.24 -2.67 -8.05
N ILE A 83 4.95 -2.90 -8.33
CA ILE A 83 4.23 -2.21 -9.42
C ILE A 83 4.24 -0.70 -9.20
N LEU A 84 3.89 -0.23 -8.00
CA LEU A 84 3.88 1.19 -7.66
C LEU A 84 5.27 1.84 -7.77
N ILE A 85 6.33 1.15 -7.32
CA ILE A 85 7.71 1.61 -7.49
C ILE A 85 8.03 1.82 -8.97
N SER A 86 7.70 0.84 -9.82
CA SER A 86 7.93 0.91 -11.26
C SER A 86 7.19 2.08 -11.92
N ILE A 87 5.91 2.28 -11.56
CA ILE A 87 5.08 3.39 -12.05
C ILE A 87 5.66 4.74 -11.63
N VAL A 88 6.00 4.91 -10.35
CA VAL A 88 6.55 6.17 -9.82
C VAL A 88 7.90 6.49 -10.49
N LYS A 89 8.79 5.51 -10.62
CA LYS A 89 10.11 5.68 -11.24
C LYS A 89 9.99 6.11 -12.70
N SER A 90 9.30 5.31 -13.52
CA SER A 90 9.10 5.61 -14.95
C SER A 90 8.37 6.95 -15.19
N SER A 91 7.41 7.30 -14.33
CA SER A 91 6.68 8.57 -14.42
C SER A 91 7.55 9.78 -14.09
N LYS A 92 8.52 9.64 -13.17
CA LYS A 92 9.53 10.68 -12.87
C LYS A 92 10.56 10.82 -14.00
N ASP A 93 11.07 9.71 -14.51
CA ASP A 93 12.09 9.73 -15.59
C ASP A 93 11.58 10.44 -16.84
N SER A 94 10.35 10.12 -17.23
CA SER A 94 9.65 10.78 -18.34
C SER A 94 9.34 12.27 -18.13
N LEU A 95 9.31 12.79 -16.89
CA LEU A 95 9.23 14.24 -16.65
C LEU A 95 10.58 14.93 -16.91
N ILE A 96 11.69 14.25 -16.61
CA ILE A 96 13.05 14.78 -16.78
C ILE A 96 13.39 14.86 -18.28
N HIS A 97 13.07 13.82 -19.05
CA HIS A 97 13.41 13.71 -20.48
C HIS A 97 12.44 14.43 -21.42
N ARG A 98 11.41 15.11 -20.89
CA ARG A 98 10.47 15.96 -21.67
C ARG A 98 10.82 17.46 -21.62
N ARG A 99 11.94 17.82 -21.01
CA ARG A 99 12.53 19.16 -21.06
C ARG A 99 13.59 19.21 -22.13
#